data_AF-A0A523BAC8-F1
#
_entry.id   AF-A0A523BAC8-F1
#
_cell.length_a   1.000
_cell.length_b   1.000
_cell.length_c   1.000
_cell.angle_alpha   90.00
_cell.angle_beta   90.00
_cell.angle_gamma   90.00
#
_symmetry.space_group_name_H-M   'P 1'
#
loop_
_entity.id
_entity.type
_entity.pdbx_description
1 polymer ?
#
loop_
_entity_poly.entity_id
_entity_poly.type
_entity_poly.pdbx_seq_one_letter_code
_entity_poly.pdbx_strand_id
1 'polypeptide(L)'
;LFMYVVFHFGLNINQWFTGPIFYILVPAIFMLVGKPIWALIKHGGREFLSTFGEIGFEVFDTMIRFVSNTVSYLRIFAMVIAHIQLTAVFYILGAIAGGGMVGMVFSTIMAALGNVFVVLLEGILVLAQDLRLHFYEWFSKFYEDGGIRFSPFRLTFGVPILKR
;
A
#
# COMPACT_ATOMS: atom_id res chain seq x y z
N LEU A 1 11.22 2.44 0.89
CA LEU A 1 12.45 1.61 1.03
C LEU A 1 12.68 0.73 -0.20
N PHE A 2 11.82 -0.27 -0.46
CA PHE A 2 11.86 -1.10 -1.69
C PHE A 2 11.91 -0.24 -2.97
N MET A 3 11.09 0.82 -3.02
CA MET A 3 11.06 1.76 -4.14
C MET A 3 12.36 2.59 -4.32
N TYR A 4 13.09 2.89 -3.24
CA TYR A 4 14.39 3.60 -3.30
C TYR A 4 15.50 2.70 -3.84
N VAL A 5 15.51 1.43 -3.41
CA VAL A 5 16.51 0.44 -3.86
C VAL A 5 16.29 0.08 -5.34
N VAL A 6 15.03 -0.09 -5.77
CA VAL A 6 14.69 -0.35 -7.18
C VAL A 6 15.09 0.83 -8.09
N PHE A 7 14.88 2.07 -7.67
CA PHE A 7 15.18 3.26 -8.49
C PHE A 7 16.68 3.55 -8.63
N HIS A 8 17.49 3.26 -7.61
CA HIS A 8 18.92 3.59 -7.63
C HIS A 8 19.84 2.45 -8.11
N PHE A 9 19.45 1.19 -7.87
CA PHE A 9 20.27 0.01 -8.20
C PHE A 9 19.71 -0.85 -9.36
N GLY A 10 18.50 -0.56 -9.85
CA GLY A 10 17.83 -1.38 -10.87
C GLY A 10 17.51 -2.81 -10.41
N LEU A 11 17.32 -3.75 -11.35
CA LEU A 11 17.12 -5.20 -11.10
C LEU A 11 18.45 -5.97 -10.94
N ASN A 12 19.53 -5.30 -10.57
CA ASN A 12 20.83 -5.95 -10.38
C ASN A 12 20.93 -6.54 -8.97
N ILE A 13 20.58 -7.83 -8.86
CA ILE A 13 20.52 -8.60 -7.60
C ILE A 13 21.85 -8.49 -6.82
N ASN A 14 22.99 -8.50 -7.50
CA ASN A 14 24.30 -8.39 -6.85
C ASN A 14 24.52 -7.07 -6.11
N GLN A 15 24.02 -5.95 -6.63
CA GLN A 15 24.23 -4.63 -6.01
C GLN A 15 23.25 -4.36 -4.86
N TRP A 16 22.08 -5.03 -4.85
CA TRP A 16 21.19 -5.04 -3.69
C TRP A 16 21.88 -5.60 -2.45
N PHE A 17 22.68 -6.65 -2.63
CA PHE A 17 23.44 -7.27 -1.54
C PHE A 17 24.69 -6.49 -1.13
N THR A 18 25.16 -5.48 -1.87
CA THR A 18 26.46 -4.83 -1.58
C THR A 18 26.35 -3.57 -0.70
N GLY A 19 25.17 -2.93 -0.56
CA GLY A 19 25.07 -1.66 0.17
C GLY A 19 23.81 -1.45 1.01
N PRO A 20 22.62 -1.30 0.40
CA PRO A 20 21.43 -0.82 1.11
C PRO A 20 20.90 -1.78 2.16
N ILE A 21 21.05 -3.09 1.91
CA ILE A 21 20.55 -4.14 2.78
C ILE A 21 21.34 -4.19 4.10
N PHE A 22 22.64 -3.89 4.06
CA PHE A 22 23.50 -3.90 5.25
C PHE A 22 23.13 -2.82 6.27
N TYR A 23 22.73 -1.62 5.86
CA TYR A 23 22.34 -0.57 6.81
C TYR A 23 21.08 -0.90 7.64
N ILE A 24 20.23 -1.80 7.14
CA ILE A 24 19.00 -2.24 7.83
C ILE A 24 19.26 -3.55 8.58
N LEU A 25 20.08 -4.43 8.02
CA LEU A 25 20.50 -5.65 8.70
C LEU A 25 21.40 -5.35 9.90
N VAL A 26 22.24 -4.31 9.88
CA VAL A 26 23.14 -3.99 11.01
C VAL A 26 22.40 -3.76 12.34
N PRO A 27 21.40 -2.87 12.45
CA PRO A 27 20.65 -2.70 13.70
C PRO A 27 19.77 -3.92 14.04
N ALA A 28 19.23 -4.63 13.05
CA ALA A 28 18.46 -5.86 13.28
C ALA A 28 19.33 -7.00 13.83
N ILE A 29 20.54 -7.19 13.27
CA ILE A 29 21.56 -8.13 13.75
C ILE A 29 22.03 -7.71 15.15
N PHE A 30 22.25 -6.41 15.39
CA PHE A 30 22.68 -5.92 16.69
C PHE A 30 21.64 -6.19 17.78
N MET A 31 20.34 -6.07 17.46
CA MET A 31 19.24 -6.38 18.39
C MET A 31 19.09 -7.90 18.62
N LEU A 32 19.29 -8.70 17.57
CA LEU A 32 19.22 -10.17 17.57
C LEU A 32 20.37 -10.80 18.39
N VAL A 33 21.57 -10.22 18.31
CA VAL A 33 22.77 -10.68 19.03
C VAL A 33 22.90 -10.03 20.41
N GLY A 34 22.33 -8.84 20.64
CA GLY A 34 22.40 -8.14 21.92
C GLY A 34 21.69 -8.85 23.07
N LYS A 35 20.50 -9.42 22.81
CA LYS A 35 19.72 -10.19 23.81
C LYS A 35 20.45 -11.44 24.34
N PRO A 36 21.01 -12.35 23.51
CA PRO A 36 21.71 -13.54 24.00
C PRO A 36 23.02 -13.22 24.71
N ILE A 37 23.75 -12.17 24.30
CA ILE A 37 24.97 -11.73 25.00
C ILE A 37 24.62 -11.18 26.39
N TRP A 38 23.55 -10.40 26.51
CA TRP A 38 23.09 -9.88 27.80
C TRP A 38 22.56 -11.00 28.72
N ALA A 39 21.86 -11.99 28.17
CA ALA A 39 21.38 -13.16 28.91
C ALA A 39 22.55 -14.05 29.40
N LEU A 40 23.55 -14.30 28.55
CA LEU A 40 24.76 -15.06 28.90
C LEU A 40 25.61 -14.41 30.00
N ILE A 41 25.67 -13.08 30.05
CA ILE A 41 26.44 -12.33 31.07
C ILE A 41 25.73 -12.35 32.43
N LYS A 42 24.40 -12.42 32.48
CA LYS A 42 23.61 -12.27 33.71
C LYS A 42 23.15 -13.61 34.32
N HIS A 43 22.84 -14.61 33.50
CA HIS A 43 22.36 -15.92 33.96
C HIS A 43 23.11 -17.05 33.23
N GLY A 44 23.98 -17.75 33.96
CA GLY A 44 24.84 -18.78 33.41
C GLY A 44 24.09 -19.91 32.70
N GLY A 45 24.40 -20.09 31.41
CA GLY A 45 24.34 -21.33 30.61
C GLY A 45 22.97 -21.98 30.34
N ARG A 46 22.05 -22.02 31.30
CA ARG A 46 20.77 -22.75 31.19
C ARG A 46 19.71 -22.01 30.39
N GLU A 47 19.73 -20.68 30.36
CA GLU A 47 18.83 -19.87 29.52
C GLU A 47 19.26 -19.80 28.05
N PHE A 48 20.51 -20.14 27.72
CA PHE A 48 21.05 -20.03 26.36
C PHE A 48 20.22 -20.83 25.35
N LEU A 49 19.86 -22.06 25.69
CA LEU A 49 19.04 -22.95 24.85
C LEU A 49 17.60 -22.44 24.65
N SER A 50 16.98 -21.86 25.68
CA SER A 50 15.66 -21.23 25.54
C SER A 50 15.72 -19.95 24.70
N THR A 51 16.79 -19.16 24.83
CA THR A 51 17.00 -17.96 24.03
C THR A 51 17.21 -18.27 22.55
N PHE A 52 17.79 -19.41 22.16
CA PHE A 52 17.87 -19.79 20.73
C PHE A 52 16.51 -20.01 20.09
N GLY A 53 15.60 -20.70 20.80
CA GLY A 53 14.23 -20.90 20.31
C GLY A 53 13.51 -19.57 20.14
N GLU A 54 13.69 -18.67 21.11
CA GLU A 54 13.11 -17.33 21.10
C GLU A 54 13.66 -16.47 19.96
N ILE A 55 14.97 -16.51 19.71
CA ILE A 55 15.62 -15.81 18.58
C ILE A 55 15.11 -16.34 17.24
N GLY A 56 15.02 -17.66 17.09
CA GLY A 56 14.52 -18.26 15.84
C GLY A 56 13.10 -17.80 15.52
N PHE A 57 12.24 -17.73 16.53
CA PHE A 57 10.88 -17.23 16.39
C PHE A 57 10.84 -15.72 16.13
N GLU A 58 11.67 -14.92 16.81
CA GLU A 58 11.75 -13.46 16.62
C GLU A 58 12.23 -13.09 15.20
N VAL A 59 13.19 -13.84 14.65
CA VAL A 59 13.64 -13.67 13.26
C VAL A 59 12.53 -14.03 12.28
N PHE A 60 11.83 -15.13 12.52
CA PHE A 60 10.73 -15.56 11.67
C PHE A 60 9.58 -14.55 11.66
N ASP A 61 9.20 -14.03 12.83
CA ASP A 61 8.20 -12.96 12.95
C ASP A 61 8.65 -11.68 12.24
N THR A 62 9.94 -11.32 12.38
CA THR A 62 10.52 -10.16 11.68
C THR A 62 10.46 -10.33 10.15
N MET A 63 10.75 -11.53 9.64
CA MET A 63 10.64 -11.84 8.20
C MET A 63 9.20 -11.76 7.70
N ILE A 64 8.23 -12.31 8.44
CA ILE A 64 6.81 -12.20 8.09
C ILE A 64 6.39 -10.73 8.06
N ARG A 65 6.74 -9.95 9.09
CA ARG A 65 6.44 -8.51 9.12
C ARG A 65 7.03 -7.77 7.93
N PHE A 66 8.26 -8.09 7.53
CA PHE A 66 8.90 -7.49 6.37
C PHE A 66 8.18 -7.84 5.06
N VAL A 67 7.81 -9.12 4.86
CA VAL A 67 7.04 -9.57 3.70
C VAL A 67 5.66 -8.94 3.68
N SER A 68 4.94 -8.92 4.80
CA SER A 68 3.62 -8.29 4.93
C SER A 68 3.67 -6.80 4.56
N ASN A 69 4.67 -6.09 5.05
CA ASN A 69 4.87 -4.68 4.70
C ASN A 69 5.13 -4.52 3.19
N THR A 70 5.96 -5.38 2.59
CA THR A 70 6.27 -5.33 1.16
C THR A 70 5.05 -5.61 0.29
N VAL A 71 4.24 -6.62 0.64
CA VAL A 71 3.00 -6.97 -0.06
C VAL A 71 1.99 -5.83 -0.03
N SER A 72 1.94 -5.06 1.07
CA SER A 72 1.10 -3.87 1.16
C SER A 72 1.45 -2.83 0.09
N TYR A 73 2.75 -2.57 -0.13
CA TYR A 73 3.23 -1.64 -1.16
C TYR A 73 3.12 -2.16 -2.59
N LEU A 74 3.05 -3.48 -2.80
CA LEU A 74 2.88 -4.05 -4.15
C LEU A 74 1.56 -3.63 -4.80
N ARG A 75 0.54 -3.28 -4.01
CA ARG A 75 -0.77 -2.84 -4.52
C ARG A 75 -0.66 -1.56 -5.35
N ILE A 76 -0.04 -0.51 -4.81
CA ILE A 76 0.16 0.75 -5.53
C ILE A 76 1.09 0.56 -6.72
N PHE A 77 2.09 -0.31 -6.59
CA PHE A 77 3.01 -0.65 -7.67
C PHE A 77 2.29 -1.34 -8.84
N ALA A 78 1.40 -2.30 -8.55
CA ALA A 78 0.59 -2.98 -9.56
C ALA A 78 -0.33 -2.01 -10.32
N MET A 79 -0.93 -1.04 -9.63
CA MET A 79 -1.74 0.00 -10.27
C MET A 79 -0.91 0.87 -11.22
N VAL A 80 0.32 1.25 -10.84
CA VAL A 80 1.20 2.03 -11.72
C VAL A 80 1.62 1.23 -12.96
N ILE A 81 1.88 -0.07 -12.84
CA ILE A 81 2.21 -0.92 -13.99
C ILE A 81 1.02 -1.01 -14.95
N ALA A 82 -0.19 -1.22 -14.42
CA ALA A 82 -1.41 -1.24 -15.23
C ALA A 82 -1.59 0.08 -16.00
N HIS A 83 -1.35 1.21 -15.34
CA HIS A 83 -1.43 2.55 -15.93
C HIS A 83 -0.52 2.69 -17.14
N ILE A 84 0.76 2.34 -16.95
CA ILE A 84 1.79 2.44 -17.99
C ILE A 84 1.43 1.53 -19.16
N GLN A 85 1.02 0.29 -18.89
CA GLN A 85 0.75 -0.69 -19.94
C GLN A 85 -0.51 -0.34 -20.75
N LEU A 86 -1.59 0.10 -20.09
CA LEU A 86 -2.81 0.51 -20.78
C LEU A 86 -2.59 1.78 -21.60
N THR A 87 -1.88 2.76 -21.05
CA THR A 87 -1.52 4.00 -21.76
C THR A 87 -0.65 3.70 -22.99
N ALA A 88 0.32 2.79 -22.87
CA ALA A 88 1.14 2.35 -24.00
C ALA A 88 0.33 1.74 -25.15
N VAL A 89 -0.71 0.96 -24.86
CA VAL A 89 -1.61 0.39 -25.89
C VAL A 89 -2.31 1.49 -26.67
N PHE A 90 -2.82 2.53 -26.01
CA PHE A 90 -3.44 3.67 -26.70
C PHE A 90 -2.45 4.45 -27.59
N TYR A 91 -1.21 4.62 -27.13
CA TYR A 91 -0.15 5.21 -27.96
C TYR A 91 0.16 4.37 -29.20
N ILE A 92 0.24 3.04 -29.05
CA ILE A 92 0.47 2.12 -30.18
C ILE A 92 -0.69 2.16 -31.18
N LEU A 93 -1.94 2.15 -30.69
CA LEU A 93 -3.13 2.26 -31.54
C LEU A 93 -3.14 3.59 -32.32
N GLY A 94 -2.79 4.70 -31.66
CA GLY A 94 -2.67 6.00 -32.31
C GLY A 94 -1.55 6.06 -33.37
N ALA A 95 -0.44 5.35 -33.14
CA ALA A 95 0.69 5.30 -34.07
C ALA A 95 0.39 4.44 -35.32
N ILE A 96 -0.35 3.33 -35.17
CA ILE A 96 -0.71 2.46 -36.31
C ILE A 96 -1.80 3.10 -37.18
N ALA A 97 -2.68 3.91 -36.59
CA ALA A 97 -3.86 4.42 -37.26
C ALA A 97 -3.63 5.58 -38.25
N GLY A 98 -2.42 6.13 -38.38
CA GLY A 98 -2.20 7.17 -39.40
C GLY A 98 -0.75 7.53 -39.69
N GLY A 99 -0.39 7.52 -40.98
CA GLY A 99 0.82 8.14 -41.50
C GLY A 99 0.59 9.57 -42.01
N GLY A 100 1.56 10.46 -41.81
CA GLY A 100 1.53 11.86 -42.28
C GLY A 100 0.90 12.85 -41.28
N MET A 101 0.63 14.08 -41.74
CA MET A 101 0.13 15.19 -40.90
C MET A 101 -1.25 14.89 -40.27
N VAL A 102 -2.09 14.12 -40.98
CA VAL A 102 -3.39 13.63 -40.48
C VAL A 102 -3.20 12.57 -39.38
N GLY A 103 -2.18 11.73 -39.51
CA GLY A 103 -1.83 10.73 -38.48
C GLY A 103 -1.35 11.34 -37.18
N MET A 104 -0.66 12.48 -37.24
CA MET A 104 -0.21 13.21 -36.05
C MET A 104 -1.38 13.77 -35.23
N VAL A 105 -2.39 14.32 -35.91
CA VAL A 105 -3.63 14.80 -35.27
C VAL A 105 -4.40 13.63 -34.65
N PHE A 106 -4.54 12.52 -35.38
CA PHE A 106 -5.25 11.34 -34.90
C PHE A 106 -4.55 10.69 -33.68
N SER A 107 -3.23 10.56 -33.74
CA SER A 107 -2.40 10.06 -32.63
C SER A 107 -2.56 10.92 -31.37
N THR A 108 -2.60 12.24 -31.51
CA THR A 108 -2.79 13.16 -30.38
C THR A 108 -4.18 13.02 -29.75
N ILE A 109 -5.23 12.88 -30.56
CA ILE A 109 -6.59 12.65 -30.07
C ILE A 109 -6.68 11.30 -29.35
N MET A 110 -6.07 10.25 -29.90
CA MET A 110 -6.04 8.93 -29.28
C MET A 110 -5.23 8.91 -27.98
N ALA A 111 -4.12 9.64 -27.91
CA ALA A 111 -3.36 9.80 -26.68
C ALA A 111 -4.17 10.54 -25.61
N ALA A 112 -4.87 11.63 -25.96
CA ALA A 112 -5.73 12.35 -25.01
C ALA A 112 -6.89 11.47 -24.50
N LEU A 113 -7.56 10.77 -25.41
CA LEU A 113 -8.67 9.88 -25.07
C LEU A 113 -8.20 8.69 -24.22
N GLY A 114 -7.07 8.09 -24.58
CA GLY A 114 -6.44 7.01 -23.83
C GLY A 114 -6.11 7.41 -22.39
N ASN A 115 -5.49 8.59 -22.19
CA ASN A 115 -5.19 9.09 -20.85
C ASN A 115 -6.46 9.29 -20.00
N VAL A 116 -7.49 9.95 -20.55
CA VAL A 116 -8.75 10.17 -19.83
C VAL A 116 -9.41 8.84 -19.47
N PHE A 117 -9.43 7.89 -20.41
CA PHE A 117 -10.02 6.58 -20.21
C PHE A 117 -9.30 5.77 -19.13
N VAL A 118 -7.96 5.72 -19.18
CA VAL A 118 -7.15 5.00 -18.19
C VAL A 118 -7.32 5.60 -16.79
N VAL A 119 -7.28 6.93 -16.66
CA VAL A 119 -7.51 7.61 -15.37
C VAL A 119 -8.88 7.29 -14.80
N LEU A 120 -9.92 7.26 -15.63
CA LEU A 120 -11.28 6.97 -15.18
C LEU A 120 -11.42 5.52 -14.70
N LEU A 121 -10.88 4.55 -15.45
CA LEU A 121 -10.90 3.14 -15.07
C LEU A 121 -10.11 2.88 -13.79
N GLU A 122 -8.88 3.40 -13.71
CA GLU A 122 -8.04 3.20 -12.53
C GLU A 122 -8.58 3.92 -11.31
N GLY A 123 -9.16 5.11 -11.47
CA GLY A 123 -9.80 5.83 -10.39
C GLY A 123 -10.90 5.00 -9.71
N ILE A 124 -11.73 4.32 -10.51
CA ILE A 124 -12.78 3.42 -10.00
C ILE A 124 -12.17 2.21 -9.28
N LEU A 125 -11.13 1.60 -9.84
CA LEU A 125 -10.47 0.43 -9.26
C LEU A 125 -9.77 0.76 -7.93
N VAL A 126 -9.01 1.86 -7.88
CA VAL A 126 -8.34 2.32 -6.66
C VAL A 126 -9.37 2.68 -5.58
N LEU A 127 -10.44 3.38 -5.96
CA LEU A 127 -11.53 3.72 -5.04
C LEU A 127 -12.15 2.45 -4.41
N ALA A 128 -12.45 1.43 -5.21
CA ALA A 128 -12.99 0.17 -4.69
C ALA A 128 -12.01 -0.54 -3.73
N GLN A 129 -10.72 -0.51 -4.07
CA GLN A 129 -9.67 -1.14 -3.28
C GLN A 129 -9.44 -0.42 -1.93
N ASP A 130 -9.58 0.91 -1.90
CA ASP A 130 -9.46 1.75 -0.71
C ASP A 130 -10.70 1.65 0.19
N LEU A 131 -11.90 1.73 -0.40
CA LEU A 131 -13.16 1.57 0.33
C LEU A 131 -13.23 0.22 1.05
N ARG A 132 -12.69 -0.84 0.45
CA ARG A 132 -12.60 -2.16 1.10
C ARG A 132 -11.76 -2.12 2.38
N LEU A 133 -10.62 -1.42 2.37
CA LEU A 133 -9.77 -1.30 3.56
C LEU A 133 -10.42 -0.37 4.60
N HIS A 134 -10.97 0.78 4.19
CA HIS A 134 -11.64 1.73 5.08
C HIS A 134 -12.87 1.14 5.79
N PHE A 135 -13.80 0.52 5.06
CA PHE A 135 -14.99 -0.10 5.66
C PHE A 135 -14.66 -1.31 6.53
N TYR A 136 -13.67 -2.12 6.14
CA TYR A 136 -13.39 -3.35 6.85
C TYR A 136 -12.47 -3.16 8.07
N GLU A 137 -11.51 -2.25 8.00
CA GLU A 137 -10.47 -2.09 9.02
C GLU A 137 -10.66 -0.83 9.88
N TRP A 138 -11.24 0.24 9.34
CA TRP A 138 -11.46 1.50 10.06
C TRP A 138 -12.85 1.56 10.70
N PHE A 139 -13.91 1.32 9.92
CA PHE A 139 -15.27 1.34 10.48
C PHE A 139 -15.51 0.23 11.51
N SER A 140 -14.97 -0.99 11.33
CA SER A 140 -15.14 -2.06 12.33
C SER A 140 -14.46 -1.77 13.69
N LYS A 141 -13.47 -0.87 13.73
CA LYS A 141 -12.74 -0.49 14.96
C LYS A 141 -13.32 0.75 15.64
N PHE A 142 -13.95 1.67 14.89
CA PHE A 142 -14.42 2.96 15.40
C PHE A 142 -15.94 3.14 15.35
N TYR A 143 -16.68 2.23 14.71
CA TYR A 143 -18.13 2.24 14.67
C TYR A 143 -18.68 1.11 15.55
N GLU A 144 -19.18 1.46 16.73
CA GLU A 144 -20.02 0.59 17.54
C GLU A 144 -21.48 0.76 17.12
N ASP A 145 -22.18 -0.36 16.91
CA ASP A 145 -23.60 -0.34 16.61
C ASP A 145 -24.38 0.08 17.87
N GLY A 146 -24.97 1.27 17.86
CA GLY A 146 -25.65 1.84 19.04
C GLY A 146 -26.16 3.27 18.95
N GLY A 147 -26.00 3.96 17.82
CA GLY A 147 -26.45 5.35 17.65
C GLY A 147 -27.96 5.47 17.44
N ILE A 148 -28.64 6.23 18.32
CA ILE A 148 -30.04 6.63 18.10
C ILE A 148 -30.11 7.59 16.90
N ARG A 149 -30.92 7.25 15.90
CA ARG A 149 -31.12 8.09 14.71
C ARG A 149 -31.71 9.44 15.14
N PHE A 150 -30.98 10.53 14.91
CA PHE A 150 -31.44 11.87 15.25
C PHE A 150 -32.75 12.17 14.50
N SER A 151 -33.84 12.31 15.26
CA SER A 151 -35.13 12.78 14.75
C SER A 151 -35.26 14.27 15.07
N PRO A 152 -35.08 15.18 14.10
CA PRO A 152 -35.23 16.60 14.35
C PRO A 152 -36.67 16.93 14.74
N PHE A 153 -36.84 17.70 15.81
CA PHE A 153 -38.15 18.20 16.22
C PHE A 153 -38.69 19.15 15.15
N ARG A 154 -39.73 18.72 14.43
CA ARG A 154 -40.42 19.54 13.42
C ARG A 154 -41.55 20.30 14.10
N LEU A 155 -41.37 21.61 14.29
CA LEU A 155 -42.48 22.51 14.59
C LEU A 155 -43.31 22.67 13.31
N THR A 156 -44.34 21.83 13.15
CA THR A 156 -45.41 22.09 12.19
C THR A 156 -46.17 23.32 12.67
N PHE A 157 -45.79 24.50 12.16
CA PHE A 157 -46.56 25.74 12.31
C PHE A 157 -47.90 25.60 11.59
N GLY A 158 -48.83 24.93 12.24
CA GLY A 158 -50.20 24.71 11.76
C GLY A 158 -51.18 24.36 12.88
N VAL A 159 -50.77 24.43 14.14
CA VAL A 159 -51.67 24.26 15.28
C VAL A 159 -52.03 25.65 15.82
N PRO A 160 -53.30 26.08 15.73
CA PRO A 160 -53.76 27.33 16.32
C PRO A 160 -53.50 27.30 17.83
N ILE A 161 -52.77 28.30 18.31
CA ILE A 161 -52.51 28.52 19.72
C ILE A 161 -53.88 28.76 20.41
N LEU A 162 -54.17 27.90 21.39
CA LEU A 162 -55.10 28.04 22.52
C LEU A 162 -56.18 29.14 22.44
N LYS A 163 -57.45 28.72 22.53
CA LYS A 163 -58.50 29.53 23.14
C LYS A 163 -59.16 28.76 24.29
N ARG A 164 -58.94 29.31 25.49
CA ARG A 164 -59.48 29.01 26.83
C ARG A 164 -58.85 27.86 27.60
#